data_AF-A0A450YTU2-F1
#
_entry.id   AF-A0A450YTU2-F1
#
_cell.length_a   1.000
_cell.length_b   1.000
_cell.length_c   1.000
_cell.angle_alpha   90.00
_cell.angle_beta   90.00
_cell.angle_gamma   90.00
#
_symmetry.space_group_name_H-M   'P 1'
#
loop_
_entity.id
_entity.type
_entity.pdbx_description
1 polymer ?
#
loop_
_entity_poly.entity_id
_entity_poly.type
_entity_poly.pdbx_seq_one_letter_code
_entity_poly.pdbx_strand_id
1 'polypeptide(L)'
;MWLHVEENEIHHASHLIPTLDWPGESSDGSLGVRLVLEPSRISDAKTEELYKAYREAYESKDALERGRREGSEGNGTGLSLWPESMRDFLAKDKELRGHFTIRAYVLDPSKRDDETAQSLPPESEPLEGGVSRGLFAPSHKL
;
A
#
# COMPACT_ATOMS: atom_id res chain seq x y z
N MET A 1 6.40 -6.97 10.45
CA MET A 1 5.99 -6.71 11.86
C MET A 1 5.60 -8.03 12.47
N TRP A 2 5.73 -8.17 13.79
CA TRP A 2 5.33 -9.36 14.53
C TRP A 2 4.21 -8.96 15.49
N LEU A 3 3.11 -9.70 15.44
CA LEU A 3 1.93 -9.51 16.26
C LEU A 3 1.92 -10.62 17.30
N HIS A 4 1.79 -10.28 18.57
CA HIS A 4 1.53 -11.27 19.60
C HIS A 4 0.03 -11.55 19.63
N VAL A 5 -0.38 -12.80 19.43
CA VAL A 5 -1.79 -13.20 19.42
C VAL A 5 -2.02 -14.21 20.54
N GLU A 6 -2.76 -13.80 21.55
CA GLU A 6 -3.16 -14.69 22.65
C GLU A 6 -4.19 -15.72 22.17
N GLU A 7 -4.28 -16.86 22.87
CA GLU A 7 -5.19 -17.97 22.50
C GLU A 7 -6.66 -17.53 22.41
N ASN A 8 -7.08 -16.63 23.32
CA ASN A 8 -8.42 -16.06 23.32
C ASN A 8 -8.65 -15.01 22.20
N GLU A 9 -7.60 -14.56 21.51
CA GLU A 9 -7.65 -13.57 20.42
C GLU A 9 -7.50 -14.19 19.03
N ILE A 10 -7.27 -15.50 18.93
CA ILE A 10 -7.12 -16.23 17.66
C ILE A 10 -8.28 -15.94 16.69
N HIS A 11 -9.50 -15.83 17.19
CA HIS A 11 -10.66 -15.53 16.36
C HIS A 11 -10.55 -14.19 15.63
N HIS A 12 -9.86 -13.20 16.22
CA HIS A 12 -9.56 -11.93 15.57
C HIS A 12 -8.50 -12.09 14.49
N ALA A 13 -7.46 -12.90 14.70
CA ALA A 13 -6.37 -13.11 13.73
C ALA A 13 -6.63 -14.25 12.73
N SER A 14 -7.73 -14.98 12.86
CA SER A 14 -8.05 -16.18 12.07
C SER A 14 -8.01 -15.98 10.55
N HIS A 15 -8.40 -14.81 10.08
CA HIS A 15 -8.36 -14.42 8.66
C HIS A 15 -6.94 -14.13 8.14
N LEU A 16 -5.96 -13.98 9.04
CA LEU A 16 -4.54 -13.81 8.74
C LEU A 16 -3.76 -15.12 8.83
N ILE A 17 -4.42 -16.20 9.28
CA ILE A 17 -3.84 -17.52 9.45
C ILE A 17 -4.25 -18.36 8.23
N PRO A 18 -3.38 -18.50 7.22
CA PRO A 18 -3.74 -19.17 5.96
C PRO A 18 -3.95 -20.68 6.12
N THR A 19 -3.45 -21.27 7.20
CA THR A 19 -3.54 -22.72 7.48
C THR A 19 -3.85 -22.95 8.95
N LEU A 20 -4.74 -23.90 9.26
CA LEU A 20 -5.09 -24.30 10.62
C LEU A 20 -3.86 -24.80 11.42
N ASP A 21 -2.78 -25.16 10.74
CA ASP A 21 -1.46 -25.52 11.29
C ASP A 21 -0.65 -24.30 11.76
N TRP A 22 -1.31 -23.26 12.27
CA TRP A 22 -0.59 -22.20 12.98
C TRP A 22 0.11 -22.86 14.17
N PRO A 23 1.45 -22.84 14.25
CA PRO A 23 2.20 -23.61 15.25
C PRO A 23 2.11 -22.97 16.64
N GLY A 24 1.06 -22.21 16.96
CA GLY A 24 0.90 -21.38 18.15
C GLY A 24 1.07 -22.10 19.49
N GLU A 25 1.13 -23.43 19.50
CA GLU A 25 1.52 -24.23 20.68
C GLU A 25 3.05 -24.37 20.87
N SER A 26 3.85 -24.07 19.85
CA SER A 26 5.33 -24.26 19.80
C SER A 26 6.12 -23.00 19.47
N SER A 27 5.48 -21.98 18.89
CA SER A 27 5.97 -20.59 18.85
C SER A 27 5.28 -19.77 19.93
N ASP A 28 5.92 -18.70 20.40
CA ASP A 28 5.48 -17.81 21.49
C ASP A 28 4.19 -17.00 21.19
N GLY A 29 3.28 -17.50 20.35
CA GLY A 29 2.07 -16.80 19.91
C GLY A 29 2.32 -15.72 18.84
N SER A 30 3.54 -15.57 18.32
CA SER A 30 3.88 -14.48 17.41
C SER A 30 3.55 -14.74 15.94
N LEU A 31 2.63 -13.94 15.39
CA LEU A 31 2.25 -13.88 13.98
C LEU A 31 3.03 -12.81 13.20
N GLY A 32 3.89 -13.26 12.29
CA GLY A 32 4.65 -12.37 11.42
C GLY A 32 3.86 -11.96 10.19
N VAL A 33 3.76 -10.65 9.94
CA VAL A 33 3.08 -10.08 8.76
C VAL A 33 3.97 -9.03 8.09
N ARG A 34 4.07 -9.08 6.76
CA ARG A 34 4.68 -8.04 5.92
C ARG A 34 3.60 -7.33 5.13
N LEU A 35 3.58 -6.01 5.23
CA LEU A 35 2.76 -5.14 4.39
C LEU A 35 3.58 -4.70 3.18
N VAL A 36 3.03 -4.85 1.99
CA VAL A 36 3.65 -4.47 0.73
C VAL A 36 2.69 -3.54 -0.01
N LEU A 37 3.17 -2.36 -0.39
CA LEU A 37 2.47 -1.50 -1.34
C LEU A 37 2.82 -1.98 -2.75
N GLU A 38 1.82 -2.47 -3.48
CA GLU A 38 2.01 -3.02 -4.81
C GLU A 38 0.90 -2.58 -5.77
N PRO A 39 1.10 -2.69 -7.09
CA PRO A 39 0.05 -2.38 -8.06
C PRO A 39 -1.18 -3.25 -7.81
N SER A 40 -2.37 -2.64 -7.78
CA SER A 40 -3.62 -3.35 -7.46
C SER A 40 -3.88 -4.55 -8.36
N ARG A 41 -3.45 -4.46 -9.63
CA ARG A 41 -3.31 -5.58 -10.57
C ARG A 41 -2.15 -5.29 -11.51
N ILE A 42 -1.24 -6.25 -11.66
CA ILE A 42 -0.15 -6.17 -12.63
C ILE A 42 -0.72 -6.63 -13.98
N SER A 43 -1.21 -5.68 -14.77
CA SER A 43 -1.50 -5.88 -16.18
C SER A 43 -0.99 -4.69 -16.98
N ASP A 44 -0.61 -4.93 -18.24
CA ASP A 44 -0.14 -3.86 -19.14
C ASP A 44 -1.17 -2.73 -19.24
N ALA A 45 -2.46 -3.08 -19.25
CA ALA A 45 -3.57 -2.12 -19.25
C ALA A 45 -3.57 -1.20 -18.01
N LYS A 46 -3.30 -1.73 -16.80
CA LYS A 46 -3.28 -0.90 -15.58
C LYS A 46 -2.06 0.00 -15.50
N THR A 47 -0.91 -0.47 -16.01
CA THR A 47 0.28 0.36 -16.15
C THR A 47 0.03 1.51 -17.14
N GLU A 48 -0.61 1.20 -18.27
CA GLU A 48 -0.98 2.20 -19.27
C GLU A 48 -1.99 3.22 -18.74
N GLU A 49 -2.98 2.79 -17.96
CA GLU A 49 -3.94 3.69 -17.29
C GLU A 49 -3.24 4.68 -16.35
N LEU A 50 -2.32 4.21 -15.50
CA LEU A 50 -1.53 5.09 -14.63
C LEU A 50 -0.73 6.12 -15.44
N TYR A 51 -0.08 5.67 -16.50
CA TYR A 51 0.70 6.54 -17.37
C TYR A 51 -0.17 7.60 -18.04
N LYS A 52 -1.33 7.22 -18.60
CA LYS A 52 -2.28 8.15 -19.24
C LYS A 52 -2.80 9.19 -18.25
N ALA A 53 -3.24 8.76 -17.08
CA ALA A 53 -3.75 9.67 -16.05
C ALA A 53 -2.70 10.70 -15.62
N TYR A 54 -1.44 10.28 -15.44
CA TYR A 54 -0.35 11.20 -15.16
C TYR A 54 -0.10 12.18 -16.31
N ARG A 55 -0.04 11.70 -17.55
CA ARG A 55 0.20 12.53 -18.73
C ARG A 55 -0.87 13.59 -18.93
N GLU A 56 -2.14 13.22 -18.81
CA GLU A 56 -3.26 14.14 -18.92
C GLU A 56 -3.20 15.24 -17.85
N ALA A 57 -2.90 14.87 -16.60
CA ALA A 57 -2.75 15.82 -15.51
C ALA A 57 -1.57 16.79 -15.74
N TYR A 58 -0.43 16.27 -16.19
CA TYR A 58 0.77 17.06 -16.45
C TYR A 58 0.58 18.00 -17.65
N GLU A 59 -0.06 17.55 -18.72
CA GLU A 59 -0.34 18.37 -19.92
C GLU A 59 -1.36 19.47 -19.62
N SER A 60 -2.38 19.16 -18.81
CA SER A 60 -3.34 20.17 -18.33
C SER A 60 -2.66 21.26 -17.50
N LYS A 61 -1.73 20.84 -16.63
CA LYS A 61 -0.89 21.75 -15.84
C LYS A 61 -0.05 22.65 -16.74
N ASP A 62 0.66 22.06 -17.71
CA ASP A 62 1.53 22.81 -18.63
C ASP A 62 0.76 23.81 -19.49
N ALA A 63 -0.42 23.43 -19.98
CA ALA A 63 -1.30 24.32 -20.74
C ALA A 63 -1.73 25.54 -19.91
N LEU A 64 -2.09 25.33 -18.64
CA LEU A 64 -2.48 26.40 -17.73
C LEU A 64 -1.29 27.33 -17.38
N GLU A 65 -0.09 26.77 -17.20
CA GLU A 65 1.13 27.57 -16.99
C GLU A 65 1.47 28.44 -18.20
N ARG A 66 1.34 27.91 -19.42
CA ARG A 66 1.57 28.67 -20.66
C ARG A 66 0.58 29.83 -20.78
N GLY A 67 -0.72 29.58 -20.58
CA GLY A 67 -1.74 30.64 -20.60
C GLY A 67 -1.49 31.75 -19.56
N ARG A 68 -0.98 31.40 -18.36
CA ARG A 68 -0.61 32.39 -17.34
C ARG A 68 0.56 33.28 -17.75
N ARG A 69 1.56 32.71 -18.42
CA ARG A 69 2.74 33.47 -18.90
C ARG A 69 2.36 34.45 -20.01
N GLU A 70 1.43 34.06 -20.88
CA GLU A 70 0.97 34.90 -22.00
C GLU A 70 0.02 36.03 -21.57
N GLY A 71 -0.71 35.86 -20.44
CA GLY A 71 -1.74 36.80 -19.99
C GLY A 71 -1.40 37.69 -18.78
N SER A 72 -0.19 37.65 -18.22
CA SER A 72 0.15 38.44 -17.01
C SER A 72 1.39 39.35 -17.17
N GLU A 73 1.18 40.68 -17.12
CA GLU A 73 2.23 41.70 -17.00
C GLU A 73 2.69 41.93 -15.53
N GLY A 74 2.24 41.12 -14.58
CA GLY A 74 2.42 41.39 -13.14
C GLY A 74 2.81 40.16 -12.33
N ASN A 75 4.08 40.12 -11.92
CA ASN A 75 4.67 39.45 -10.75
C ASN A 75 3.91 38.22 -10.19
N GLY A 76 3.74 37.18 -11.01
CA GLY A 76 3.06 35.95 -10.63
C GLY A 76 3.85 35.14 -9.62
N THR A 77 3.64 35.42 -8.34
CA THR A 77 4.24 34.72 -7.20
C THR A 77 4.04 33.21 -7.29
N GLY A 78 5.15 32.47 -7.38
CA GLY A 78 5.52 31.24 -6.63
C GLY A 78 4.58 30.04 -6.54
N LEU A 79 3.39 30.05 -7.14
CA LEU A 79 2.45 28.93 -7.02
C LEU A 79 2.79 27.87 -8.07
N SER A 80 3.38 26.77 -7.61
CA SER A 80 3.60 25.59 -8.46
C SER A 80 2.29 24.84 -8.67
N LEU A 81 2.02 24.47 -9.92
CA LEU A 81 0.84 23.71 -10.29
C LEU A 81 1.16 22.21 -10.27
N TRP A 82 0.23 21.42 -9.72
CA TRP A 82 0.34 19.96 -9.66
C TRP A 82 -0.05 19.30 -10.99
N PRO A 83 0.58 18.18 -11.40
CA PRO A 83 1.71 17.52 -10.74
C PRO A 83 3.06 18.03 -11.27
N GLU A 84 4.06 18.14 -10.38
CA GLU A 84 5.45 18.44 -10.78
C GLU A 84 6.22 17.20 -11.27
N SER A 85 5.84 16.03 -10.78
CA SER A 85 6.48 14.75 -11.09
C SER A 85 5.50 13.60 -10.88
N MET A 86 5.85 12.40 -11.33
CA MET A 86 5.08 11.19 -11.04
C MET A 86 4.91 10.96 -9.53
N ARG A 87 5.94 11.26 -8.73
CA ARG A 87 5.87 11.16 -7.27
C ARG A 87 4.84 12.13 -6.70
N ASP A 88 4.82 13.37 -7.19
CA ASP A 88 3.84 14.38 -6.77
C ASP A 88 2.42 13.98 -7.21
N PHE A 89 2.28 13.42 -8.42
CA PHE A 89 1.02 12.84 -8.88
C PHE A 89 0.49 11.76 -7.93
N LEU A 90 1.32 10.78 -7.61
CA LEU A 90 1.01 9.71 -6.67
C LEU A 90 0.88 10.18 -5.22
N ALA A 91 1.37 11.39 -4.87
CA ALA A 91 1.16 11.93 -3.53
C ALA A 91 -0.31 12.29 -3.25
N LYS A 92 -1.13 12.46 -4.29
CA LYS A 92 -2.60 12.55 -4.11
C LYS A 92 -3.15 11.18 -3.76
N ASP A 93 -3.74 11.08 -2.57
CA ASP A 93 -4.29 9.84 -2.00
C ASP A 93 -5.22 9.09 -2.98
N LYS A 94 -6.05 9.82 -3.75
CA LYS A 94 -6.93 9.22 -4.78
C LYS A 94 -6.17 8.53 -5.91
N GLU A 95 -5.04 9.08 -6.36
CA GLU A 95 -4.24 8.51 -7.43
C GLU A 95 -3.45 7.30 -6.90
N LEU A 96 -2.86 7.43 -5.71
CA LEU A 96 -2.14 6.33 -5.07
C LEU A 96 -3.05 5.10 -4.88
N ARG A 97 -4.21 5.29 -4.25
CA ARG A 97 -5.17 4.22 -3.98
C ARG A 97 -5.89 3.72 -5.23
N GLY A 98 -5.95 4.53 -6.30
CA GLY A 98 -6.50 4.12 -7.59
C GLY A 98 -5.64 3.10 -8.31
N HIS A 99 -4.31 3.16 -8.12
CA HIS A 99 -3.34 2.33 -8.85
C HIS A 99 -2.64 1.29 -7.98
N PHE A 100 -2.52 1.53 -6.67
CA PHE A 100 -1.82 0.67 -5.72
C PHE A 100 -2.72 0.21 -4.59
N THR A 101 -2.40 -0.94 -4.05
CA THR A 101 -3.04 -1.51 -2.86
C THR A 101 -1.98 -1.99 -1.88
N ILE A 102 -2.34 -1.99 -0.60
CA ILE A 102 -1.50 -2.60 0.42
C ILE A 102 -1.96 -4.05 0.58
N ARG A 103 -1.03 -4.98 0.39
CA ARG A 103 -1.24 -6.41 0.63
C ARG A 103 -0.49 -6.85 1.86
N ALA A 104 -1.04 -7.84 2.54
CA ALA A 104 -0.45 -8.46 3.71
C ALA A 104 0.01 -9.88 3.36
N TYR A 105 1.22 -10.23 3.75
CA TYR A 105 1.83 -11.54 3.53
C TYR A 105 2.30 -12.11 4.87
N VAL A 106 2.08 -13.41 5.07
CA VAL A 106 2.57 -14.11 6.27
C VAL A 106 4.07 -14.31 6.17
N LEU A 107 4.76 -14.08 7.28
CA LEU A 107 6.18 -14.35 7.45
C LEU A 107 6.40 -15.73 8.07
N ASP A 108 7.59 -16.26 7.87
CA ASP A 108 8.01 -17.56 8.38
C ASP A 108 8.52 -17.37 9.82
N PRO A 109 7.84 -17.92 10.84
CA PRO A 109 8.24 -17.75 12.23
C PRO A 109 9.66 -18.23 12.53
N SER A 110 10.17 -19.22 11.77
CA SER A 110 11.52 -19.75 11.96
C SER A 110 12.63 -18.76 11.60
N LYS A 111 12.30 -17.70 10.86
CA LYS A 111 13.22 -16.66 10.39
C LYS A 111 13.05 -15.34 11.15
N ARG A 112 12.34 -15.36 12.28
CA ARG A 112 12.05 -14.15 13.05
C ARG A 112 13.30 -13.44 13.56
N ASP A 113 14.25 -14.22 14.04
CA ASP A 113 15.47 -13.73 14.69
C ASP A 113 16.66 -13.61 13.71
N ASP A 114 16.40 -13.78 12.40
CA ASP A 114 17.41 -13.57 11.37
C ASP A 114 17.82 -12.09 11.32
N GLU A 115 19.12 -11.83 11.19
CA GLU A 115 19.65 -10.45 11.04
C GLU A 115 19.19 -9.77 9.74
N THR A 116 18.73 -10.56 8.76
CA THR A 116 18.29 -10.07 7.45
C THR A 116 16.78 -10.17 7.30
N ALA A 117 16.20 -9.17 6.62
CA ALA A 117 14.77 -9.18 6.34
C ALA A 117 14.38 -10.40 5.47
N GLN A 118 13.42 -11.19 5.94
CA GLN A 118 12.91 -12.35 5.20
C GLN A 118 12.44 -11.98 3.79
N SER A 119 12.90 -12.72 2.77
CA SER A 119 12.39 -12.62 1.40
C SER A 119 11.01 -13.26 1.27
N LEU A 120 10.11 -12.64 0.50
CA LEU A 120 8.84 -13.25 0.12
C LEU A 120 9.07 -14.14 -1.12
N PRO A 121 8.78 -15.45 -1.07
CA PRO A 121 8.80 -16.29 -2.26
C PRO A 121 7.88 -15.74 -3.37
N PRO A 122 8.22 -15.88 -4.67
CA PRO A 122 7.40 -15.42 -5.78
C PRO A 122 5.97 -15.97 -5.81
N GLU A 123 5.76 -17.15 -5.24
CA GLU A 123 4.49 -17.86 -5.11
C GLU A 123 3.68 -17.45 -3.87
N SER A 124 4.18 -16.50 -3.06
CA SER A 124 3.47 -16.05 -1.87
C SER A 124 2.15 -15.40 -2.26
N GLU A 125 1.05 -15.97 -1.79
CA GLU A 125 -0.26 -15.35 -1.96
C GLU A 125 -0.54 -14.34 -0.84
N PRO A 126 -1.13 -13.18 -1.17
CA PRO A 126 -1.54 -12.21 -0.17
C PRO A 126 -2.73 -12.74 0.62
N LEU A 127 -2.81 -12.37 1.90
CA LEU A 127 -3.93 -12.70 2.78
C LEU A 127 -5.27 -12.17 2.23
N GLU A 128 -6.31 -13.00 2.31
CA GLU A 128 -7.66 -12.61 1.88
C GLU A 128 -8.23 -11.49 2.75
N GLY A 129 -8.91 -10.52 2.14
CA GLY A 129 -9.57 -9.42 2.84
C GLY A 129 -8.70 -8.18 3.09
N GLY A 130 -7.41 -8.23 2.72
CA GLY A 130 -6.49 -7.10 2.81
C GLY A 130 -6.24 -6.63 4.24
N VAL A 131 -5.55 -5.51 4.40
CA VAL A 131 -5.15 -4.99 5.72
C VAL A 131 -6.33 -4.43 6.55
N SER A 132 -7.48 -4.21 5.93
CA SER A 132 -8.65 -3.58 6.54
C SER A 132 -9.61 -4.55 7.23
N ARG A 133 -9.62 -5.83 6.83
CA ARG A 133 -10.30 -6.85 7.65
C ARG A 133 -9.34 -7.20 8.78
N GLY A 134 -9.69 -6.81 10.01
CA GLY A 134 -9.12 -7.33 11.26
C GLY A 134 -7.76 -6.81 11.74
N LEU A 135 -6.82 -6.39 10.88
CA LEU A 135 -5.54 -5.81 11.34
C LEU A 135 -5.68 -4.39 11.93
N PHE A 136 -6.59 -3.60 11.37
CA PHE A 136 -6.86 -2.22 11.80
C PHE A 136 -8.37 -1.97 11.88
N ALA A 137 -9.12 -2.80 12.59
CA ALA A 137 -10.47 -2.43 12.98
C ALA A 137 -10.37 -1.35 14.07
N PRO A 138 -11.02 -0.17 13.94
CA PRO A 138 -11.11 0.76 15.05
C PRO A 138 -11.82 0.04 16.19
N SER A 139 -11.14 -0.09 17.33
CA SER A 139 -11.74 -0.67 18.53
C SER A 139 -12.96 0.17 18.93
N HIS A 140 -14.15 -0.29 18.59
CA HIS A 140 -15.35 0.17 19.27
C HIS A 140 -15.27 -0.37 20.70
N LYS A 141 -14.80 0.49 21.62
CA LYS A 141 -14.99 0.26 23.05
C LYS A 141 -16.50 0.31 23.33
N LEU A 142 -17.04 -0.80 23.82
CA LEU A 142 -18.30 -0.85 24.56
C LEU A 142 -18.09 -0.22 25.95
#